data_AF-A0A7K4NQD7-F1
#
_entry.id   AF-A0A7K4NQD7-F1
#
_cell.length_a   1.000
_cell.length_b   1.000
_cell.length_c   1.000
_cell.angle_alpha   90.00
_cell.angle_beta   90.00
_cell.angle_gamma   90.00
#
_symmetry.space_group_name_H-M   'P 1'
#
loop_
_entity.id
_entity.type
_entity.pdbx_description
1 polymer ?
#
loop_
_entity_poly.entity_id
_entity_poly.type
_entity_poly.pdbx_seq_one_letter_code
_entity_poly.pdbx_strand_id
1 'polypeptide(L)'
;MNRAAELFEELSKELLSKLGYHIVKEDFDMRDAVDAETVDLCVDFKDELFLQPAYSPKGITFVECKESIGSNQKPLDDLEQSIKHANEDEYHIKRLDGKKVTGGLLLINQKATQFDSDVINNAKSKGYYLWDQSRIFFYAMKVFGHSVLENWVSQNRLGIVLNEEIMKNQFHPEMFHTTVFVGVRYGEQLDNVEVYFSYYVDCLKSPTELDSQHDALHTENVKIILDDVYHRLEEVNKKYYPRLQKSVTIEIHSLSGFTKDAENNVKLYSKHQNDWSNVNALSPKVDEHTLFKYATIPWEAVMDFAFSKRTGRNTKKRDQVDDELLRIEKLFTKEFENGVRDGHIKDPFTEHSFRNKNNGSDTIAGYKPILVAELTEKTPIHQRLLIFSRTKLKEPKINEIKNIIMEIKSKQDFQYTWIGLMSGSGFSWEAIEYNKSFNEPGIGFGLVDAVTKKLFVNKETSEGKKLNQMFLSECITS
;
A
#
# COMPACT_ATOMS: atom_id res chain seq x y z
N MET A 1 9.93 21.54 -33.00
CA MET A 1 9.91 22.38 -31.78
C MET A 1 11.34 22.51 -31.28
N ASN A 2 11.58 23.18 -30.13
CA ASN A 2 12.85 23.06 -29.42
C ASN A 2 12.94 21.65 -28.80
N ARG A 3 14.09 20.96 -28.90
CA ARG A 3 14.28 19.60 -28.34
C ARG A 3 13.98 19.53 -26.84
N ALA A 4 14.21 20.61 -26.11
CA ALA A 4 13.89 20.70 -24.68
C ALA A 4 12.37 20.72 -24.41
N ALA A 5 11.60 21.38 -25.27
CA ALA A 5 10.15 21.43 -25.18
C ALA A 5 9.52 20.06 -25.50
N GLU A 6 10.01 19.39 -26.56
CA GLU A 6 9.59 18.03 -26.93
C GLU A 6 9.87 17.04 -25.77
N LEU A 7 11.06 17.10 -25.17
CA LEU A 7 11.40 16.27 -24.02
C LEU A 7 10.52 16.57 -22.79
N PHE A 8 10.21 17.84 -22.53
CA PHE A 8 9.36 18.23 -21.41
C PHE A 8 7.94 17.68 -21.55
N GLU A 9 7.39 17.74 -22.76
CA GLU A 9 6.06 17.19 -23.07
C GLU A 9 6.03 15.66 -22.92
N GLU A 10 7.04 14.96 -23.45
CA GLU A 10 7.19 13.51 -23.29
C GLU A 10 7.22 13.11 -21.81
N LEU A 11 8.06 13.75 -21.01
CA LEU A 11 8.18 13.45 -19.58
C LEU A 11 6.93 13.85 -18.79
N SER A 12 6.23 14.91 -19.20
CA SER A 12 4.97 15.35 -18.58
C SER A 12 3.85 14.33 -18.81
N LYS A 13 3.74 13.82 -20.04
CA LYS A 13 2.84 12.72 -20.40
C LYS A 13 3.15 11.48 -19.56
N GLU A 14 4.42 11.12 -19.43
CA GLU A 14 4.81 9.98 -18.61
C GLU A 14 4.47 10.17 -17.13
N LEU A 15 4.77 11.35 -16.56
CA LEU A 15 4.39 11.69 -15.19
C LEU A 15 2.88 11.52 -14.98
N LEU A 16 2.05 12.13 -15.83
CA LEU A 16 0.59 12.02 -15.73
C LEU A 16 0.12 10.57 -15.83
N SER A 17 0.63 9.81 -16.81
CA SER A 17 0.33 8.38 -16.93
C SER A 17 0.69 7.62 -15.66
N LYS A 18 1.83 7.94 -15.04
CA LYS A 18 2.25 7.29 -13.80
C LYS A 18 1.44 7.73 -12.58
N LEU A 19 0.98 8.97 -12.53
CA LEU A 19 0.08 9.42 -11.47
C LEU A 19 -1.32 8.80 -11.57
N GLY A 20 -1.65 8.18 -12.70
CA GLY A 20 -2.92 7.48 -12.88
C GLY A 20 -3.87 8.12 -13.89
N TYR A 21 -3.38 9.10 -14.66
CA TYR A 21 -4.13 9.63 -15.78
C TYR A 21 -4.07 8.67 -16.96
N HIS A 22 -5.24 8.30 -17.47
CA HIS A 22 -5.38 7.65 -18.75
C HIS A 22 -5.30 8.70 -19.85
N ILE A 23 -4.30 8.59 -20.73
CA ILE A 23 -4.20 9.44 -21.92
C ILE A 23 -5.28 9.00 -22.92
N VAL A 24 -6.34 9.80 -23.06
CA VAL A 24 -7.43 9.55 -24.00
C VAL A 24 -6.92 9.75 -25.43
N LYS A 25 -6.14 10.81 -25.64
CA LYS A 25 -5.57 11.16 -26.93
C LYS A 25 -4.40 12.16 -26.76
N GLU A 26 -3.39 11.99 -27.59
CA GLU A 26 -2.27 12.90 -27.79
C GLU A 26 -2.51 13.71 -29.08
N ASP A 27 -1.98 14.92 -29.13
CA ASP A 27 -2.17 15.87 -30.25
C ASP A 27 -3.65 15.95 -30.61
N PHE A 28 -4.46 16.41 -29.66
CA PHE A 28 -5.90 16.49 -29.83
C PHE A 28 -6.24 17.60 -30.82
N ASP A 29 -6.28 17.22 -32.10
CA ASP A 29 -6.63 18.09 -33.22
C ASP A 29 -8.10 18.54 -33.12
N MET A 30 -8.26 19.87 -33.20
CA MET A 30 -9.52 20.61 -33.06
C MET A 30 -10.23 20.87 -34.38
N ARG A 31 -9.87 20.17 -35.46
CA ARG A 31 -10.50 20.11 -36.81
C ARG A 31 -11.50 21.23 -37.16
N ASP A 32 -11.19 22.01 -38.20
CA ASP A 32 -12.07 23.01 -38.82
C ASP A 32 -12.57 24.14 -37.87
N ALA A 33 -12.12 24.14 -36.61
CA ALA A 33 -12.31 25.24 -35.68
C ALA A 33 -11.41 26.42 -36.06
N VAL A 34 -12.03 27.51 -36.50
CA VAL A 34 -11.34 28.80 -36.65
C VAL A 34 -10.93 29.24 -35.23
N ASP A 35 -9.63 29.49 -35.05
CA ASP A 35 -8.98 29.97 -33.82
C ASP A 35 -8.71 28.94 -32.69
N ALA A 36 -9.16 27.68 -32.78
CA ALA A 36 -8.80 26.66 -31.77
C ALA A 36 -7.49 25.93 -32.13
N GLU A 37 -6.53 25.89 -31.19
CA GLU A 37 -5.26 25.17 -31.37
C GLU A 37 -5.36 23.70 -30.93
N THR A 38 -4.46 22.88 -31.49
CA THR A 38 -4.28 21.49 -31.06
C THR A 38 -3.85 21.46 -29.60
N VAL A 39 -4.43 20.55 -28.82
CA VAL A 39 -4.09 20.38 -27.41
C VAL A 39 -3.10 19.23 -27.23
N ASP A 40 -2.02 19.45 -26.48
CA ASP A 40 -0.94 18.47 -26.29
C ASP A 40 -1.49 17.11 -25.79
N LEU A 41 -2.28 17.13 -24.70
CA LEU A 41 -2.91 15.90 -24.16
C LEU A 41 -4.37 16.10 -23.75
N CYS A 42 -5.19 15.09 -24.03
CA CYS A 42 -6.50 14.89 -23.43
C CYS A 42 -6.45 13.71 -22.46
N VAL A 43 -6.75 13.94 -21.18
CA VAL A 43 -6.58 12.93 -20.11
C VAL A 43 -7.84 12.74 -19.27
N ASP A 44 -7.98 11.56 -18.66
CA ASP A 44 -9.03 11.22 -17.68
C ASP A 44 -8.38 10.47 -16.52
N PHE A 45 -8.64 10.83 -15.27
CA PHE A 45 -8.08 10.09 -14.14
C PHE A 45 -8.84 8.77 -13.91
N LYS A 46 -8.14 7.64 -13.89
CA LYS A 46 -8.79 6.31 -13.80
C LYS A 46 -8.07 5.32 -12.88
N ASP A 47 -7.04 5.74 -12.18
CA ASP A 47 -6.20 4.83 -11.40
C ASP A 47 -6.84 4.47 -10.05
N GLU A 48 -6.51 3.29 -9.55
CA GLU A 48 -7.01 2.77 -8.29
C GLU A 48 -5.95 2.75 -7.18
N LEU A 49 -4.67 2.88 -7.54
CA LEU A 49 -3.51 2.88 -6.65
C LEU A 49 -3.22 4.28 -6.12
N PHE A 50 -3.24 5.27 -7.00
CA PHE A 50 -3.06 6.68 -6.68
C PHE A 50 -4.40 7.38 -6.52
N LEU A 51 -4.43 8.40 -5.67
CA LEU A 51 -5.52 9.37 -5.63
C LEU A 51 -5.27 10.46 -6.67
N GLN A 52 -6.36 10.95 -7.24
CA GLN A 52 -6.31 12.08 -8.16
C GLN A 52 -5.61 13.27 -7.47
N PRO A 53 -4.59 13.87 -8.11
CA PRO A 53 -4.02 15.15 -7.69
C PRO A 53 -5.09 16.17 -7.33
N ALA A 54 -5.07 16.69 -6.11
CA ALA A 54 -6.16 17.54 -5.60
C ALA A 54 -6.23 18.89 -6.32
N TYR A 55 -5.08 19.44 -6.73
CA TYR A 55 -5.00 20.64 -7.55
C TYR A 55 -5.08 20.31 -9.06
N SER A 56 -6.19 19.70 -9.49
CA SER A 56 -6.45 19.40 -10.92
C SER A 56 -7.96 19.40 -11.24
N PRO A 57 -8.37 19.53 -12.51
CA PRO A 57 -9.77 19.41 -12.90
C PRO A 57 -10.35 18.02 -12.65
N LYS A 58 -11.65 17.93 -12.35
CA LYS A 58 -12.36 16.66 -12.14
C LYS A 58 -13.05 16.17 -13.41
N GLY A 59 -12.45 15.18 -14.08
CA GLY A 59 -12.99 14.53 -15.27
C GLY A 59 -12.06 14.65 -16.47
N ILE A 60 -12.63 14.66 -17.68
CA ILE A 60 -11.85 14.86 -18.91
C ILE A 60 -11.16 16.23 -18.84
N THR A 61 -9.85 16.23 -18.99
CA THR A 61 -9.00 17.41 -18.84
C THR A 61 -8.15 17.60 -20.09
N PHE A 62 -8.11 18.83 -20.58
CA PHE A 62 -7.14 19.24 -21.59
C PHE A 62 -5.88 19.75 -20.90
N VAL A 63 -4.73 19.28 -21.38
CA VAL A 63 -3.42 19.55 -20.80
C VAL A 63 -2.52 20.20 -21.83
N GLU A 64 -1.88 21.29 -21.42
CA GLU A 64 -0.89 22.03 -22.18
C GLU A 64 0.46 22.00 -21.46
N CYS A 65 1.52 21.65 -22.16
CA CYS A 65 2.89 21.59 -21.66
C CYS A 65 3.68 22.77 -22.22
N LYS A 66 4.27 23.60 -21.35
CA LYS A 66 5.06 24.77 -21.75
C LYS A 66 6.41 24.78 -21.05
N GLU A 67 7.49 24.96 -21.81
CA GLU A 67 8.84 25.13 -21.26
C GLU A 67 8.93 26.41 -20.40
N SER A 68 8.27 27.48 -20.84
CA SER A 68 8.10 28.71 -20.04
C SER A 68 6.81 29.43 -20.46
N ILE A 69 6.23 30.22 -19.55
CA ILE A 69 5.03 31.02 -19.84
C ILE A 69 5.26 32.52 -19.67
N GLY A 70 6.10 32.95 -18.72
CA GLY A 70 6.33 34.38 -18.45
C GLY A 70 5.04 35.18 -18.30
N SER A 71 4.83 36.17 -19.18
CA SER A 71 3.61 36.99 -19.29
C SER A 71 2.69 36.59 -20.45
N ASN A 72 2.97 35.47 -21.12
CA ASN A 72 2.22 35.03 -22.29
C ASN A 72 0.84 34.46 -21.90
N GLN A 73 -0.22 35.19 -22.22
CA GLN A 73 -1.61 34.78 -21.99
C GLN A 73 -2.11 33.78 -23.03
N LYS A 74 -1.48 33.75 -24.22
CA LYS A 74 -1.97 32.99 -25.38
C LYS A 74 -2.28 31.52 -25.06
N PRO A 75 -1.44 30.76 -24.32
CA PRO A 75 -1.77 29.38 -23.98
C PRO A 75 -3.07 29.21 -23.19
N LEU A 76 -3.45 30.20 -22.36
CA LEU A 76 -4.71 30.16 -21.61
C LEU A 76 -5.91 30.52 -22.49
N ASP A 77 -5.71 31.37 -23.50
CA ASP A 77 -6.76 31.77 -24.44
C ASP A 77 -7.02 30.65 -25.45
N ASP A 78 -5.94 30.05 -25.99
CA ASP A 78 -6.00 28.90 -26.90
C ASP A 78 -6.71 27.72 -26.21
N LEU A 79 -6.34 27.40 -24.96
CA LEU A 79 -6.98 26.35 -24.18
C LEU A 79 -8.48 26.60 -23.93
N GLU A 80 -8.87 27.86 -23.69
CA GLU A 80 -10.28 28.23 -23.50
C GLU A 80 -11.10 28.01 -24.77
N GLN A 81 -10.58 28.45 -25.91
CA GLN A 81 -11.23 28.26 -27.20
C GLN A 81 -11.32 26.77 -27.54
N SER A 82 -10.26 26.00 -27.28
CA SER A 82 -10.26 24.56 -27.49
C SER A 82 -11.28 23.86 -26.58
N ILE A 83 -11.30 24.12 -25.28
CA ILE A 83 -12.30 23.53 -24.37
C ILE A 83 -13.73 23.89 -24.81
N LYS A 84 -13.97 25.13 -25.19
CA LYS A 84 -15.28 25.58 -25.68
C LYS A 84 -15.69 24.82 -26.93
N HIS A 85 -14.81 24.78 -27.93
CA HIS A 85 -15.09 24.10 -29.20
C HIS A 85 -15.35 22.60 -29.00
N ALA A 86 -14.49 21.91 -28.25
CA ALA A 86 -14.65 20.47 -27.98
C ALA A 86 -15.99 20.13 -27.29
N ASN A 87 -16.54 21.08 -26.53
CA ASN A 87 -17.79 20.93 -25.78
C ASN A 87 -19.05 21.37 -26.55
N GLU A 88 -18.88 22.06 -27.68
CA GLU A 88 -19.94 22.47 -28.61
C GLU A 88 -20.05 21.54 -29.83
N ASP A 89 -18.95 20.87 -30.21
CA ASP A 89 -18.91 19.92 -31.33
C ASP A 89 -19.33 18.50 -30.90
N GLU A 90 -20.41 18.00 -31.50
CA GLU A 90 -20.92 16.64 -31.30
C GLU A 90 -19.89 15.56 -31.66
N TYR A 91 -19.01 15.80 -32.64
CA TYR A 91 -17.96 14.85 -33.01
C TYR A 91 -16.96 14.66 -31.86
N HIS A 92 -16.49 15.75 -31.26
CA HIS A 92 -15.58 15.71 -30.12
C HIS A 92 -16.22 15.09 -28.88
N ILE A 93 -17.47 15.44 -28.57
CA ILE A 93 -18.22 14.81 -27.47
C ILE A 93 -18.35 13.29 -27.70
N LYS A 94 -18.65 12.85 -28.92
CA LYS A 94 -18.74 11.43 -29.26
C LYS A 94 -17.41 10.71 -29.12
N ARG A 95 -16.28 11.35 -29.46
CA ARG A 95 -14.93 10.81 -29.26
C ARG A 95 -14.56 10.64 -27.79
N LEU A 96 -15.18 11.41 -26.91
CA LEU A 96 -15.00 11.37 -25.46
C LEU A 96 -16.08 10.51 -24.77
N ASP A 97 -16.66 9.55 -25.48
CA ASP A 97 -17.72 8.65 -24.98
C ASP A 97 -18.93 9.41 -24.40
N GLY A 98 -19.29 10.54 -25.01
CA GLY A 98 -20.40 11.38 -24.58
C GLY A 98 -20.06 12.32 -23.41
N LYS A 99 -18.81 12.35 -22.95
CA LYS A 99 -18.35 13.26 -21.88
C LYS A 99 -17.90 14.60 -22.46
N LYS A 100 -18.00 15.63 -21.63
CA LYS A 100 -17.46 16.98 -21.90
C LYS A 100 -16.12 17.16 -21.22
N VAL A 101 -15.28 18.02 -21.78
CA VAL A 101 -14.06 18.51 -21.15
C VAL A 101 -14.45 19.41 -19.99
N THR A 102 -13.87 19.15 -18.82
CA THR A 102 -14.28 19.73 -17.54
C THR A 102 -13.35 20.85 -17.06
N GLY A 103 -12.13 20.93 -17.59
CA GLY A 103 -11.20 22.02 -17.30
C GLY A 103 -9.86 21.86 -18.01
N GLY A 104 -9.00 22.85 -17.78
CA GLY A 104 -7.65 22.95 -18.32
C GLY A 104 -6.58 22.82 -17.25
N LEU A 105 -5.48 22.16 -17.60
CA LEU A 105 -4.29 21.99 -16.77
C LEU A 105 -3.04 22.40 -17.56
N LEU A 106 -2.25 23.34 -17.05
CA LEU A 106 -0.99 23.73 -17.67
C LEU A 106 0.18 23.19 -16.85
N LEU A 107 1.05 22.40 -17.47
CA LEU A 107 2.32 21.96 -16.90
C LEU A 107 3.42 22.87 -17.42
N ILE A 108 4.18 23.48 -16.51
CA ILE A 108 5.11 24.55 -16.86
C ILE A 108 6.49 24.26 -16.26
N ASN A 109 7.51 24.11 -17.11
CA ASN A 109 8.90 23.85 -16.69
C ASN A 109 9.63 25.11 -16.18
N GLN A 110 8.94 25.88 -15.34
CA GLN A 110 9.42 27.15 -14.84
C GLN A 110 8.92 27.32 -13.40
N LYS A 111 9.71 28.00 -12.58
CA LYS A 111 9.33 28.27 -11.19
C LYS A 111 8.23 29.32 -11.14
N ALA A 112 7.32 29.17 -10.20
CA ALA A 112 6.22 30.10 -10.00
C ALA A 112 6.63 31.56 -9.83
N THR A 113 7.80 31.83 -9.23
CA THR A 113 8.34 33.19 -9.05
C THR A 113 8.67 33.91 -10.35
N GLN A 114 8.63 33.19 -11.47
CA GLN A 114 8.91 33.71 -12.81
C GLN A 114 7.63 33.86 -13.66
N PHE A 115 6.46 33.56 -13.08
CA PHE A 115 5.16 33.76 -13.72
C PHE A 115 4.70 35.19 -13.50
N ASP A 116 4.06 35.79 -14.51
CA ASP A 116 3.37 37.06 -14.33
C ASP A 116 2.09 36.85 -13.49
N SER A 117 1.79 37.79 -12.59
CA SER A 117 0.58 37.75 -11.77
C SER A 117 -0.69 37.78 -12.61
N ASP A 118 -0.65 38.45 -13.76
CA ASP A 118 -1.80 38.53 -14.67
C ASP A 118 -2.11 37.16 -15.29
N VAL A 119 -1.11 36.34 -15.60
CA VAL A 119 -1.30 34.97 -16.13
C VAL A 119 -2.00 34.09 -15.10
N ILE A 120 -1.60 34.22 -13.83
CA ILE A 120 -2.18 33.43 -12.73
C ILE A 120 -3.60 33.86 -12.44
N ASN A 121 -3.85 35.17 -12.38
CA ASN A 121 -5.18 35.71 -12.19
C ASN A 121 -6.12 35.31 -13.34
N ASN A 122 -5.63 35.33 -14.58
CA ASN A 122 -6.40 34.90 -15.73
C ASN A 122 -6.74 33.41 -15.64
N ALA A 123 -5.75 32.53 -15.42
CA ALA A 123 -5.97 31.09 -15.23
C ALA A 123 -6.99 30.80 -14.11
N LYS A 124 -6.87 31.49 -12.97
CA LYS A 124 -7.80 31.39 -11.84
C LYS A 124 -9.22 31.79 -12.23
N SER A 125 -9.38 32.87 -13.01
CA SER A 125 -10.68 33.35 -13.48
C SER A 125 -11.37 32.35 -14.43
N LYS A 126 -10.58 31.61 -15.21
CA LYS A 126 -11.05 30.55 -16.12
C LYS A 126 -11.21 29.19 -15.45
N GLY A 127 -10.83 29.05 -14.17
CA GLY A 127 -10.85 27.79 -13.45
C GLY A 127 -9.78 26.78 -13.91
N TYR A 128 -8.66 27.27 -14.45
CA TYR A 128 -7.55 26.44 -14.90
C TYR A 128 -6.50 26.27 -13.82
N TYR A 129 -5.83 25.12 -13.85
CA TYR A 129 -4.83 24.74 -12.87
C TYR A 129 -3.44 24.91 -13.48
N LEU A 130 -2.54 25.53 -12.73
CA LEU A 130 -1.15 25.71 -13.14
C LEU A 130 -0.25 24.82 -12.27
N TRP A 131 0.49 23.92 -12.90
CA TRP A 131 1.55 23.13 -12.26
C TRP A 131 2.88 23.72 -12.67
N ASP A 132 3.50 24.43 -11.73
CA ASP A 132 4.87 24.89 -11.88
C ASP A 132 5.86 23.73 -11.68
N GLN A 133 7.14 24.01 -11.89
CA GLN A 133 8.20 23.03 -11.70
C GLN A 133 8.18 22.36 -10.32
N SER A 134 7.81 23.09 -9.26
CA SER A 134 7.77 22.59 -7.89
C SER A 134 6.69 21.50 -7.71
N ARG A 135 5.49 21.74 -8.24
CA ARG A 135 4.39 20.77 -8.18
C ARG A 135 4.64 19.56 -9.08
N ILE A 136 5.24 19.76 -10.26
CA ILE A 136 5.69 18.67 -11.14
C ILE A 136 6.68 17.77 -10.39
N PHE A 137 7.70 18.36 -9.76
CA PHE A 137 8.68 17.62 -8.98
C PHE A 137 8.04 16.90 -7.78
N PHE A 138 7.12 17.55 -7.05
CA PHE A 138 6.42 16.95 -5.92
C PHE A 138 5.68 15.66 -6.31
N TYR A 139 4.94 15.68 -7.42
CA TYR A 139 4.26 14.48 -7.88
C TYR A 139 5.21 13.44 -8.50
N ALA A 140 6.32 13.85 -9.11
CA ALA A 140 7.37 12.93 -9.53
C ALA A 140 7.97 12.18 -8.32
N MET A 141 8.24 12.89 -7.21
CA MET A 141 8.69 12.29 -5.95
C MET A 141 7.67 11.33 -5.36
N LYS A 142 6.37 11.62 -5.51
CA LYS A 142 5.31 10.70 -5.07
C LYS A 142 5.32 9.38 -5.84
N VAL A 143 5.49 9.43 -7.16
CA VAL A 143 5.65 8.22 -7.99
C VAL A 143 6.94 7.47 -7.62
N PHE A 144 8.03 8.20 -7.39
CA PHE A 144 9.30 7.64 -6.96
C PHE A 144 9.21 6.95 -5.59
N GLY A 145 8.66 7.64 -4.58
CA GLY A 145 8.52 7.14 -3.21
C GLY A 145 7.66 5.89 -3.16
N HIS A 146 6.54 5.84 -3.90
CA HIS A 146 5.76 4.62 -4.09
C HIS A 146 6.61 3.48 -4.68
N SER A 147 7.41 3.77 -5.71
CA SER A 147 8.27 2.76 -6.36
C SER A 147 9.37 2.24 -5.43
N VAL A 148 9.92 3.11 -4.57
CA VAL A 148 10.88 2.72 -3.51
C VAL A 148 10.20 1.83 -2.48
N LEU A 149 9.00 2.18 -2.02
CA LEU A 149 8.22 1.37 -1.09
C LEU A 149 7.90 -0.01 -1.67
N GLU A 150 7.45 -0.10 -2.92
CA GLU A 150 7.20 -1.37 -3.61
C GLU A 150 8.44 -2.27 -3.64
N ASN A 151 9.60 -1.70 -3.97
CA ASN A 151 10.86 -2.43 -3.97
C ASN A 151 11.27 -2.85 -2.55
N TRP A 152 11.12 -1.96 -1.57
CA TRP A 152 11.45 -2.20 -0.17
C TRP A 152 10.65 -3.37 0.44
N VAL A 153 9.34 -3.45 0.16
CA VAL A 153 8.51 -4.56 0.65
C VAL A 153 8.73 -5.86 -0.13
N SER A 154 9.14 -5.78 -1.41
CA SER A 154 9.32 -6.97 -2.27
C SER A 154 10.40 -7.94 -1.79
N GLN A 155 11.29 -7.48 -0.90
CA GLN A 155 12.38 -8.28 -0.34
C GLN A 155 11.92 -9.25 0.76
N ASN A 156 10.64 -9.24 1.15
CA ASN A 156 10.12 -10.09 2.20
C ASN A 156 8.84 -10.86 1.81
N ARG A 157 8.61 -12.00 2.46
CA ARG A 157 7.42 -12.85 2.29
C ARG A 157 6.14 -12.15 2.75
N LEU A 158 6.21 -11.35 3.82
CA LEU A 158 5.18 -10.38 4.16
C LEU A 158 5.68 -9.04 3.64
N GLY A 159 5.14 -8.59 2.51
CA GLY A 159 5.46 -7.31 1.92
C GLY A 159 4.22 -6.72 1.26
N ILE A 160 3.66 -5.67 1.87
CA ILE A 160 2.42 -5.04 1.42
C ILE A 160 2.61 -3.52 1.42
N VAL A 161 2.19 -2.87 0.35
CA VAL A 161 1.95 -1.42 0.33
C VAL A 161 0.44 -1.22 0.31
N LEU A 162 -0.12 -0.41 1.21
CA LEU A 162 -1.52 0.01 1.09
C LEU A 162 -1.63 1.06 0.00
N ASN A 163 -2.72 1.01 -0.78
CA ASN A 163 -3.04 2.06 -1.75
C ASN A 163 -3.04 3.44 -1.07
N GLU A 164 -2.87 4.47 -1.89
CA GLU A 164 -2.86 5.83 -1.39
C GLU A 164 -4.17 6.15 -0.67
N GLU A 165 -4.05 6.69 0.54
CA GLU A 165 -5.19 7.05 1.37
C GLU A 165 -5.11 8.50 1.79
N ILE A 166 -6.29 9.14 1.89
CA ILE A 166 -6.39 10.48 2.47
C ILE A 166 -6.15 10.36 3.98
N MET A 167 -5.33 11.26 4.54
CA MET A 167 -5.15 11.37 5.99
C MET A 167 -6.49 11.71 6.66
N LYS A 168 -6.85 11.01 7.73
CA LYS A 168 -8.23 11.08 8.26
C LYS A 168 -8.58 12.47 8.79
N ASN A 169 -7.67 13.08 9.52
CA ASN A 169 -7.83 14.40 10.11
C ASN A 169 -6.94 15.40 9.35
N GLN A 170 -7.49 16.02 8.31
CA GLN A 170 -6.79 17.07 7.56
C GLN A 170 -6.56 18.31 8.45
N PHE A 171 -5.37 18.91 8.35
CA PHE A 171 -5.10 20.24 8.90
C PHE A 171 -5.24 21.27 7.80
N HIS A 172 -5.91 22.39 8.09
CA HIS A 172 -6.18 23.45 7.11
C HIS A 172 -6.65 22.89 5.75
N PRO A 173 -7.76 22.13 5.68
CA PRO A 173 -8.22 21.49 4.44
C PRO A 173 -8.55 22.47 3.31
N GLU A 174 -8.72 23.77 3.63
CA GLU A 174 -8.82 24.86 2.68
C GLU A 174 -7.49 25.19 1.96
N MET A 175 -6.36 24.76 2.53
CA MET A 175 -5.00 24.99 2.03
C MET A 175 -4.29 23.71 1.63
N PHE A 176 -4.46 22.62 2.38
CA PHE A 176 -3.69 21.41 2.18
C PHE A 176 -4.58 20.20 1.88
N HIS A 177 -4.01 19.31 1.08
CA HIS A 177 -4.52 17.96 0.88
C HIS A 177 -3.41 16.97 1.20
N THR A 178 -3.55 16.27 2.33
CA THR A 178 -2.56 15.33 2.83
C THR A 178 -3.00 13.89 2.57
N THR A 179 -2.13 13.14 1.90
CA THR A 179 -2.32 11.71 1.63
C THR A 179 -1.13 10.90 2.12
N VAL A 180 -1.27 9.57 2.15
CA VAL A 180 -0.24 8.68 2.68
C VAL A 180 -0.22 7.34 1.95
N PHE A 181 0.99 6.82 1.74
CA PHE A 181 1.25 5.40 1.49
C PHE A 181 1.76 4.73 2.76
N VAL A 182 1.30 3.49 3.01
CA VAL A 182 1.75 2.69 4.16
C VAL A 182 2.36 1.39 3.66
N GLY A 183 3.67 1.21 3.86
CA GLY A 183 4.36 -0.05 3.63
C GLY A 183 4.47 -0.86 4.91
N VAL A 184 4.24 -2.18 4.83
CA VAL A 184 4.41 -3.12 5.93
C VAL A 184 5.24 -4.30 5.44
N ARG A 185 6.29 -4.66 6.20
CA ARG A 185 7.03 -5.89 5.98
C ARG A 185 7.52 -6.56 7.27
N TYR A 186 7.90 -7.83 7.16
CA TYR A 186 8.64 -8.49 8.22
C TYR A 186 10.15 -8.18 8.11
N GLY A 187 10.77 -7.72 9.19
CA GLY A 187 12.21 -7.47 9.26
C GLY A 187 12.95 -8.69 9.81
N GLU A 188 13.50 -9.54 8.93
CA GLU A 188 14.15 -10.80 9.36
C GLU A 188 15.35 -10.57 10.29
N GLN A 189 16.14 -9.52 10.04
CA GLN A 189 17.34 -9.22 10.84
C GLN A 189 17.00 -8.74 12.26
N LEU A 190 15.87 -8.07 12.43
CA LEU A 190 15.44 -7.48 13.70
C LEU A 190 14.37 -8.32 14.41
N ASP A 191 13.91 -9.42 13.79
CA ASP A 191 12.80 -10.27 14.23
C ASP A 191 11.53 -9.46 14.60
N ASN A 192 11.20 -8.46 13.77
CA ASN A 192 10.14 -7.50 14.07
C ASN A 192 9.30 -7.14 12.83
N VAL A 193 8.30 -6.28 13.00
CA VAL A 193 7.55 -5.70 11.86
C VAL A 193 8.06 -4.30 11.59
N GLU A 194 8.42 -4.02 10.34
CA GLU A 194 8.81 -2.71 9.88
C GLU A 194 7.62 -2.06 9.16
N VAL A 195 7.31 -0.83 9.56
CA VAL A 195 6.20 -0.03 9.03
C VAL A 195 6.76 1.29 8.51
N TYR A 196 6.39 1.63 7.29
CA TYR A 196 6.85 2.83 6.62
C TYR A 196 5.65 3.67 6.23
N PHE A 197 5.61 4.92 6.69
CA PHE A 197 4.61 5.90 6.30
C PHE A 197 5.26 6.95 5.41
N SER A 198 4.72 7.17 4.20
CA SER A 198 5.19 8.24 3.30
C SER A 198 4.02 9.18 3.03
N TYR A 199 4.04 10.34 3.69
CA TYR A 199 3.02 11.37 3.59
C TYR A 199 3.33 12.37 2.48
N TYR A 200 2.29 12.82 1.78
CA TYR A 200 2.38 13.82 0.73
C TYR A 200 1.37 14.93 1.03
N VAL A 201 1.88 16.13 1.31
CA VAL A 201 1.11 17.32 1.64
C VAL A 201 1.12 18.26 0.43
N ASP A 202 0.05 18.16 -0.36
CA ASP A 202 -0.17 19.03 -1.51
C ASP A 202 -0.78 20.36 -1.03
N CYS A 203 -0.25 21.48 -1.52
CA CYS A 203 -0.81 22.80 -1.24
C CYS A 203 -1.74 23.20 -2.39
N LEU A 204 -3.00 23.49 -2.05
CA LEU A 204 -4.09 23.80 -2.98
C LEU A 204 -4.08 25.26 -3.45
N LYS A 205 -3.06 26.02 -3.06
CA LYS A 205 -2.86 27.41 -3.46
C LYS A 205 -2.25 27.50 -4.85
N SER A 206 -2.47 28.65 -5.51
CA SER A 206 -1.84 28.88 -6.82
C SER A 206 -0.32 28.98 -6.68
N PRO A 207 0.46 28.69 -7.74
CA PRO A 207 1.91 28.60 -7.62
C PRO A 207 2.60 29.84 -7.02
N THR A 208 2.10 31.06 -7.20
CA THR A 208 2.67 32.28 -6.58
C THR A 208 2.22 32.55 -5.15
N GLU A 209 1.12 31.94 -4.73
CA GLU A 209 0.68 31.96 -3.33
C GLU A 209 1.54 31.00 -2.49
N LEU A 210 2.25 30.04 -3.12
CA LEU A 210 3.29 29.21 -2.50
C LEU A 210 4.54 30.04 -2.13
N ASP A 211 4.38 31.06 -1.29
CA ASP A 211 5.52 31.72 -0.67
C ASP A 211 6.09 30.82 0.42
N SER A 212 7.39 30.56 0.31
CA SER A 212 8.06 29.41 0.93
C SER A 212 8.24 29.49 2.45
N GLN A 213 7.54 30.41 3.13
CA GLN A 213 7.45 30.51 4.59
C GLN A 213 6.04 30.76 5.13
N HIS A 214 5.11 31.32 4.36
CA HIS A 214 3.75 31.61 4.84
C HIS A 214 2.87 30.36 4.89
N ASP A 215 2.99 29.51 3.87
CA ASP A 215 2.22 28.27 3.76
C ASP A 215 3.04 27.03 4.15
N ALA A 216 4.25 27.24 4.71
CA ALA A 216 5.12 26.16 5.12
C ALA A 216 4.53 25.43 6.34
N LEU A 217 4.76 24.12 6.44
CA LEU A 217 4.24 23.34 7.55
C LEU A 217 4.91 23.74 8.88
N HIS A 218 4.08 24.06 9.86
CA HIS A 218 4.50 24.32 11.23
C HIS A 218 4.55 23.02 12.03
N THR A 219 5.22 23.09 13.19
CA THR A 219 5.33 21.98 14.15
C THR A 219 3.96 21.39 14.49
N GLU A 220 2.92 22.20 14.65
CA GLU A 220 1.57 21.72 14.94
C GLU A 220 0.93 20.94 13.78
N ASN A 221 1.24 21.27 12.52
CA ASN A 221 0.76 20.49 11.37
C ASN A 221 1.44 19.12 11.33
N VAL A 222 2.74 19.07 11.59
CA VAL A 222 3.51 17.81 11.63
C VAL A 222 3.04 16.92 12.79
N LYS A 223 2.70 17.49 13.95
CA LYS A 223 2.13 16.73 15.07
C LYS A 223 0.82 16.02 14.69
N ILE A 224 -0.04 16.68 13.90
CA ILE A 224 -1.29 16.05 13.41
C ILE A 224 -0.97 14.85 12.50
N ILE A 225 0.09 14.93 11.68
CA ILE A 225 0.56 13.78 10.88
C ILE A 225 1.03 12.65 11.80
N LEU A 226 1.78 12.97 12.86
CA LEU A 226 2.25 11.97 13.84
C LEU A 226 1.08 11.30 14.60
N ASP A 227 0.01 12.04 14.87
CA ASP A 227 -1.20 11.48 15.48
C ASP A 227 -1.92 10.53 14.50
N ASP A 228 -1.98 10.85 13.21
CA ASP A 228 -2.50 9.93 12.18
C ASP A 228 -1.63 8.66 12.05
N VAL A 229 -0.30 8.78 12.13
CA VAL A 229 0.61 7.62 12.21
C VAL A 229 0.28 6.74 13.42
N TYR A 230 0.11 7.35 14.59
CA TYR A 230 -0.23 6.64 15.81
C TYR A 230 -1.52 5.83 15.67
N HIS A 231 -2.59 6.45 15.16
CA HIS A 231 -3.87 5.78 14.95
C HIS A 231 -3.81 4.68 13.89
N ARG A 232 -3.08 4.89 12.80
CA ARG A 232 -2.89 3.85 11.77
C ARG A 232 -2.10 2.66 12.32
N LEU A 233 -1.15 2.89 13.21
CA LEU A 233 -0.43 1.81 13.89
C LEU A 233 -1.35 0.94 14.74
N GLU A 234 -2.43 1.46 15.34
CA GLU A 234 -3.39 0.64 16.09
C GLU A 234 -4.00 -0.48 15.22
N GLU A 235 -4.32 -0.16 13.96
CA GLU A 235 -4.83 -1.13 12.99
C GLU A 235 -3.75 -2.10 12.53
N VAL A 236 -2.56 -1.59 12.20
CA VAL A 236 -1.41 -2.41 11.81
C VAL A 236 -1.05 -3.41 12.91
N ASN A 237 -1.08 -2.99 14.18
CA ASN A 237 -0.80 -3.85 15.32
C ASN A 237 -1.81 -4.98 15.48
N LYS A 238 -3.10 -4.72 15.28
CA LYS A 238 -4.13 -5.76 15.36
C LYS A 238 -3.97 -6.78 14.23
N LYS A 239 -3.53 -6.32 13.05
CA LYS A 239 -3.48 -7.14 11.84
C LYS A 239 -2.18 -7.94 11.69
N TYR A 240 -1.03 -7.29 11.88
CA TYR A 240 0.29 -7.80 11.55
C TYR A 240 1.14 -7.98 12.80
N TYR A 241 1.42 -9.24 13.12
CA TYR A 241 2.19 -9.69 14.28
C TYR A 241 1.85 -8.93 15.56
N PRO A 242 0.65 -9.12 16.13
CA PRO A 242 0.20 -8.32 17.28
C PRO A 242 1.16 -8.35 18.48
N ARG A 243 1.89 -9.45 18.64
CA ARG A 243 2.88 -9.63 19.71
C ARG A 243 4.22 -8.91 19.46
N LEU A 244 4.62 -8.70 18.21
CA LEU A 244 5.96 -8.18 17.91
C LEU A 244 5.96 -6.65 17.97
N GLN A 245 7.06 -6.09 18.46
CA GLN A 245 7.26 -4.65 18.45
C GLN A 245 7.43 -4.15 17.00
N LYS A 246 6.98 -2.92 16.71
CA LYS A 246 7.07 -2.32 15.37
C LYS A 246 8.23 -1.32 15.30
N SER A 247 9.04 -1.42 14.26
CA SER A 247 9.92 -0.34 13.82
C SER A 247 9.14 0.57 12.89
N VAL A 248 9.14 1.88 13.16
CA VAL A 248 8.36 2.86 12.40
C VAL A 248 9.29 3.87 11.74
N THR A 249 9.15 4.02 10.43
CA THR A 249 9.78 5.10 9.65
C THR A 249 8.69 6.00 9.07
N ILE A 250 8.93 7.31 9.11
CA ILE A 250 8.00 8.35 8.63
C ILE A 250 8.76 9.27 7.68
N GLU A 251 8.24 9.41 6.47
CA GLU A 251 8.59 10.42 5.49
C GLU A 251 7.44 11.41 5.34
N ILE A 252 7.77 12.70 5.21
CA ILE A 252 6.77 13.74 4.99
C ILE A 252 7.27 14.61 3.86
N HIS A 253 6.61 14.52 2.72
CA HIS A 253 6.84 15.36 1.56
C HIS A 253 5.86 16.53 1.58
N SER A 254 6.36 17.76 1.55
CA SER A 254 5.52 18.98 1.55
C SER A 254 5.82 19.85 0.34
N LEU A 255 4.79 20.17 -0.44
CA LEU A 255 4.92 21.09 -1.58
C LEU A 255 5.32 22.51 -1.13
N SER A 256 4.74 22.99 -0.02
CA SER A 256 5.05 24.31 0.56
C SER A 256 6.29 24.31 1.46
N GLY A 257 6.88 23.14 1.71
CA GLY A 257 8.02 22.95 2.61
C GLY A 257 7.64 23.03 4.09
N PHE A 258 8.64 23.29 4.93
CA PHE A 258 8.53 23.32 6.38
C PHE A 258 9.09 24.62 6.94
N THR A 259 8.57 25.04 8.08
CA THR A 259 9.24 26.07 8.89
C THR A 259 10.53 25.50 9.48
N LYS A 260 11.53 26.37 9.71
CA LYS A 260 12.81 25.97 10.31
C LYS A 260 12.66 25.25 11.65
N ASP A 261 11.67 25.65 12.45
CA ASP A 261 11.39 24.99 13.73
C ASP A 261 10.90 23.55 13.52
N ALA A 262 9.92 23.35 12.63
CA ALA A 262 9.40 22.03 12.32
C ALA A 262 10.50 21.11 11.76
N GLU A 263 11.27 21.62 10.79
CA GLU A 263 12.35 20.89 10.12
C GLU A 263 13.46 20.44 11.10
N ASN A 264 13.94 21.34 11.96
CA ASN A 264 15.06 21.04 12.86
C ASN A 264 14.67 20.22 14.08
N ASN A 265 13.42 20.35 14.56
CA ASN A 265 13.01 19.79 15.85
C ASN A 265 12.14 18.53 15.76
N VAL A 266 11.67 18.13 14.57
CA VAL A 266 10.77 16.97 14.43
C VAL A 266 11.37 15.67 14.97
N LYS A 267 12.68 15.43 14.83
CA LYS A 267 13.33 14.25 15.42
C LYS A 267 13.29 14.21 16.95
N LEU A 268 13.17 15.38 17.58
CA LEU A 268 13.10 15.49 19.04
C LEU A 268 11.67 15.25 19.50
N TYR A 269 10.70 16.01 19.01
CA TYR A 269 9.33 15.90 19.51
C TYR A 269 8.59 14.67 18.97
N SER A 270 8.91 14.13 17.79
CA SER A 270 8.24 12.93 17.25
C SER A 270 8.34 11.72 18.18
N LYS A 271 9.44 11.60 18.93
CA LYS A 271 9.65 10.50 19.89
C LYS A 271 8.76 10.61 21.14
N HIS A 272 8.25 11.80 21.42
CA HIS A 272 7.55 12.14 22.66
C HIS A 272 6.12 12.64 22.44
N GLN A 273 5.71 12.89 21.19
CA GLN A 273 4.38 13.38 20.82
C GLN A 273 3.28 12.42 21.30
N ASN A 274 3.48 11.12 21.10
CA ASN A 274 2.57 10.08 21.52
C ASN A 274 3.31 9.02 22.35
N ASP A 275 2.57 8.29 23.18
CA ASP A 275 3.12 7.11 23.86
C ASP A 275 3.12 5.91 22.92
N TRP A 276 4.16 5.83 22.08
CA TRP A 276 4.36 4.78 21.08
C TRP A 276 4.35 3.36 21.65
N SER A 277 4.63 3.21 22.96
CA SER A 277 4.61 1.91 23.62
C SER A 277 3.19 1.33 23.73
N ASN A 278 2.16 2.18 23.85
CA ASN A 278 0.76 1.77 23.85
C ASN A 278 0.32 1.15 22.52
N VAL A 279 1.02 1.48 21.43
CA VAL A 279 0.85 0.87 20.11
C VAL A 279 2.01 -0.08 19.78
N ASN A 280 2.62 -0.71 20.78
CA ASN A 280 3.68 -1.72 20.64
C ASN A 280 4.74 -1.33 19.58
N ALA A 281 5.14 -0.06 19.55
CA ALA A 281 6.08 0.47 18.57
C ALA A 281 7.31 1.04 19.29
N LEU A 282 8.46 0.95 18.62
CA LEU A 282 9.62 1.76 18.96
C LEU A 282 9.34 3.22 18.64
N SER A 283 10.07 4.14 19.29
CA SER A 283 10.02 5.55 18.91
C SER A 283 10.29 5.70 17.41
N PRO A 284 9.46 6.46 16.67
CA PRO A 284 9.56 6.53 15.23
C PRO A 284 10.84 7.22 14.78
N LYS A 285 11.30 6.84 13.59
CA LYS A 285 12.37 7.52 12.86
C LYS A 285 11.74 8.39 11.78
N VAL A 286 12.03 9.68 11.81
CA VAL A 286 11.64 10.60 10.74
C VAL A 286 12.81 10.74 9.77
N ASP A 287 12.57 10.50 8.49
CA ASP A 287 13.57 10.67 7.44
C ASP A 287 13.71 12.14 7.06
N GLU A 288 14.85 12.73 7.44
CA GLU A 288 15.17 14.12 7.19
C GLU A 288 15.30 14.47 5.71
N HIS A 289 15.70 13.51 4.86
CA HIS A 289 15.88 13.79 3.43
C HIS A 289 14.57 14.22 2.77
N THR A 290 13.43 13.83 3.36
CA THR A 290 12.10 14.19 2.86
C THR A 290 11.61 15.53 3.39
N LEU A 291 12.23 16.07 4.45
CA LEU A 291 11.88 17.34 5.08
C LEU A 291 12.55 18.57 4.44
N PHE A 292 13.54 18.37 3.56
CA PHE A 292 14.25 19.47 2.90
C PHE A 292 13.53 19.94 1.63
N LYS A 293 13.66 21.25 1.32
CA LYS A 293 13.12 21.86 0.10
C LYS A 293 13.71 21.20 -1.15
N TYR A 294 12.83 20.77 -2.05
CA TYR A 294 13.11 20.02 -3.28
C TYR A 294 13.80 20.80 -4.42
N ALA A 295 14.84 21.58 -4.13
CA ALA A 295 15.39 22.53 -5.09
C ALA A 295 16.67 22.07 -5.83
N THR A 296 17.19 20.86 -5.57
CA THR A 296 18.54 20.47 -6.03
C THR A 296 18.61 19.32 -7.02
N ILE A 297 17.55 18.51 -7.18
CA ILE A 297 17.55 17.37 -8.13
C ILE A 297 16.60 17.72 -9.29
N PRO A 298 17.04 17.61 -10.56
CA PRO A 298 16.13 17.73 -11.70
C PRO A 298 15.03 16.66 -11.64
N TRP A 299 13.77 17.04 -11.85
CA TRP A 299 12.64 16.12 -11.75
C TRP A 299 12.71 15.00 -12.80
N GLU A 300 13.36 15.28 -13.94
CA GLU A 300 13.63 14.32 -15.02
C GLU A 300 14.44 13.12 -14.50
N ALA A 301 15.47 13.37 -13.68
CA ALA A 301 16.30 12.32 -13.09
C ALA A 301 15.52 11.49 -12.04
N VAL A 302 14.57 12.11 -11.34
CA VAL A 302 13.66 11.42 -10.41
C VAL A 302 12.74 10.48 -11.19
N MET A 303 12.18 10.95 -12.30
CA MET A 303 11.32 10.16 -13.17
C MET A 303 12.06 8.98 -13.79
N ASP A 304 13.26 9.20 -14.35
CA ASP A 304 14.14 8.14 -14.87
C ASP A 304 14.34 7.00 -13.88
N PHE A 305 14.61 7.32 -12.62
CA PHE A 305 14.77 6.30 -11.59
C PHE A 305 13.45 5.60 -11.27
N ALA A 306 12.37 6.37 -11.09
CA ALA A 306 11.05 5.84 -10.78
C ALA A 306 10.56 4.84 -11.84
N PHE A 307 10.88 5.06 -13.11
CA PHE A 307 10.55 4.16 -14.22
C PHE A 307 11.16 2.77 -14.06
N SER A 308 12.37 2.66 -13.53
CA SER A 308 13.07 1.38 -13.38
C SER A 308 12.50 0.47 -12.27
N LYS A 309 11.68 1.00 -11.36
CA LYS A 309 11.30 0.32 -10.10
C LYS A 309 9.80 0.04 -9.92
N ARG A 310 8.93 0.59 -10.75
CA ARG A 310 7.48 0.45 -10.54
C ARG A 310 6.95 -0.91 -11.01
N THR A 311 6.39 -1.70 -10.10
CA THR A 311 5.69 -2.95 -10.45
C THR A 311 4.25 -3.03 -9.96
N GLY A 312 3.85 -2.23 -8.95
CA GLY A 312 2.48 -2.21 -8.39
C GLY A 312 2.01 -3.58 -7.86
N ARG A 313 2.93 -4.52 -7.66
CA ARG A 313 2.64 -5.93 -7.36
C ARG A 313 2.23 -6.10 -5.91
N ASN A 314 2.85 -5.34 -5.01
CA ASN A 314 2.64 -5.43 -3.57
C ASN A 314 1.63 -4.40 -3.07
N THR A 315 1.19 -3.48 -3.93
CA THR A 315 0.16 -2.50 -3.57
C THR A 315 -1.21 -3.18 -3.50
N LYS A 316 -1.95 -2.93 -2.43
CA LYS A 316 -3.24 -3.57 -2.13
C LYS A 316 -4.20 -2.54 -1.53
N LYS A 317 -5.47 -2.62 -1.91
CA LYS A 317 -6.54 -1.97 -1.17
C LYS A 317 -6.72 -2.66 0.20
N ARG A 318 -7.28 -1.95 1.19
CA ARG A 318 -7.48 -2.50 2.55
C ARG A 318 -8.30 -3.79 2.56
N ASP A 319 -9.33 -3.88 1.73
CA ASP A 319 -10.19 -5.05 1.58
C ASP A 319 -9.50 -6.24 0.90
N GLN A 320 -8.42 -6.01 0.15
CA GLN A 320 -7.61 -7.03 -0.51
C GLN A 320 -6.50 -7.60 0.38
N VAL A 321 -6.23 -6.99 1.54
CA VAL A 321 -5.17 -7.44 2.45
C VAL A 321 -5.38 -8.87 2.92
N ASP A 322 -6.62 -9.25 3.27
CA ASP A 322 -6.91 -10.61 3.73
C ASP A 322 -6.71 -11.66 2.62
N ASP A 323 -7.02 -11.31 1.37
CA ASP A 323 -6.75 -12.19 0.24
C ASP A 323 -5.25 -12.41 0.03
N GLU A 324 -4.44 -11.36 0.24
CA GLU A 324 -2.98 -11.45 0.17
C GLU A 324 -2.38 -12.27 1.32
N LEU A 325 -2.86 -12.08 2.56
CA LEU A 325 -2.46 -12.90 3.69
C LEU A 325 -2.85 -14.38 3.48
N LEU A 326 -4.04 -14.65 2.94
CA LEU A 326 -4.47 -15.99 2.58
C LEU A 326 -3.61 -16.58 1.46
N ARG A 327 -3.15 -15.76 0.49
CA ARG A 327 -2.22 -16.19 -0.56
C ARG A 327 -0.90 -16.64 0.04
N ILE A 328 -0.34 -15.88 0.98
CA ILE A 328 0.89 -16.24 1.73
C ILE A 328 0.70 -17.58 2.47
N GLU A 329 -0.40 -17.73 3.20
CA GLU A 329 -0.72 -18.98 3.92
C GLU A 329 -0.83 -20.19 2.99
N LYS A 330 -1.53 -20.04 1.85
CA LYS A 330 -1.67 -21.10 0.85
C LYS A 330 -0.34 -21.45 0.19
N LEU A 331 0.51 -20.45 -0.09
CA LEU A 331 1.84 -20.71 -0.66
C LEU A 331 2.69 -21.55 0.29
N PHE A 332 2.71 -21.23 1.58
CA PHE A 332 3.48 -22.03 2.54
C PHE A 332 2.83 -23.40 2.81
N THR A 333 1.51 -23.49 2.72
CA THR A 333 0.81 -24.79 2.81
C THR A 333 1.26 -25.78 1.73
N LYS A 334 1.67 -25.31 0.54
CA LYS A 334 2.23 -26.19 -0.51
C LYS A 334 3.51 -26.90 -0.05
N GLU A 335 4.31 -26.31 0.83
CA GLU A 335 5.47 -26.98 1.41
C GLU A 335 5.04 -28.17 2.27
N PHE A 336 3.94 -28.04 3.02
CA PHE A 336 3.35 -29.17 3.76
C PHE A 336 2.76 -30.23 2.82
N GLU A 337 2.08 -29.84 1.74
CA GLU A 337 1.57 -30.78 0.73
C GLU A 337 2.71 -31.59 0.10
N ASN A 338 3.83 -30.92 -0.21
CA ASN A 338 5.05 -31.53 -0.72
C ASN A 338 5.68 -32.45 0.34
N GLY A 339 5.83 -31.98 1.58
CA GLY A 339 6.37 -32.77 2.69
C GLY A 339 5.57 -34.05 2.94
N VAL A 340 4.24 -34.01 2.82
CA VAL A 340 3.39 -35.22 2.86
C VAL A 340 3.65 -36.13 1.67
N ARG A 341 3.66 -35.58 0.45
CA ARG A 341 3.85 -36.36 -0.79
C ARG A 341 5.22 -37.05 -0.83
N ASP A 342 6.25 -36.33 -0.42
CA ASP A 342 7.65 -36.73 -0.52
C ASP A 342 8.08 -37.56 0.73
N GLY A 343 7.17 -37.71 1.70
CA GLY A 343 7.35 -38.56 2.88
C GLY A 343 8.22 -37.95 3.99
N HIS A 344 8.40 -36.62 4.00
CA HIS A 344 9.04 -35.90 5.09
C HIS A 344 8.08 -35.74 6.29
N ILE A 345 6.79 -35.53 6.02
CA ILE A 345 5.73 -35.50 7.03
C ILE A 345 5.09 -36.89 7.09
N LYS A 346 5.41 -37.64 8.14
CA LYS A 346 4.93 -39.01 8.39
C LYS A 346 4.17 -39.10 9.70
N ASP A 347 3.41 -40.18 9.86
CA ASP A 347 2.76 -40.43 11.14
C ASP A 347 3.81 -40.69 12.24
N PRO A 348 3.62 -40.15 13.45
CA PRO A 348 4.64 -40.16 14.48
C PRO A 348 4.68 -41.46 15.30
N PHE A 349 3.82 -42.44 15.00
CA PHE A 349 3.76 -43.73 15.69
C PHE A 349 4.34 -44.87 14.88
N THR A 350 4.05 -44.89 13.57
CA THR A 350 4.41 -45.99 12.67
C THR A 350 5.30 -45.56 11.49
N GLU A 351 5.61 -44.26 11.36
CA GLU A 351 6.35 -43.66 10.25
C GLU A 351 5.72 -43.89 8.86
N HIS A 352 4.45 -44.27 8.84
CA HIS A 352 3.68 -44.46 7.62
C HIS A 352 3.32 -43.10 7.00
N SER A 353 3.18 -43.08 5.68
CA SER A 353 2.93 -41.85 4.94
C SER A 353 1.46 -41.44 5.01
N PHE A 354 1.23 -40.16 5.30
CA PHE A 354 -0.04 -39.53 4.99
C PHE A 354 -0.23 -39.46 3.47
N ARG A 355 -1.48 -39.37 3.02
CA ARG A 355 -1.79 -38.99 1.63
C ARG A 355 -2.70 -37.77 1.63
N ASN A 356 -2.33 -36.79 0.80
CA ASN A 356 -3.17 -35.63 0.54
C ASN A 356 -4.53 -36.09 0.02
N LYS A 357 -5.60 -35.55 0.61
CA LYS A 357 -6.96 -35.73 0.13
C LYS A 357 -7.41 -34.47 -0.58
N ASN A 358 -8.22 -34.63 -1.61
CA ASN A 358 -8.87 -33.48 -2.22
C ASN A 358 -9.73 -32.80 -1.16
N ASN A 359 -9.49 -31.51 -0.93
CA ASN A 359 -10.27 -30.66 -0.05
C ASN A 359 -11.70 -30.55 -0.60
N GLY A 360 -12.57 -31.55 -0.39
CA GLY A 360 -13.96 -31.58 -0.82
C GLY A 360 -14.80 -30.41 -0.29
N SER A 361 -16.13 -30.50 -0.38
CA SER A 361 -17.03 -29.50 0.22
C SER A 361 -17.07 -29.56 1.76
N ASP A 362 -16.34 -30.49 2.37
CA ASP A 362 -16.43 -30.75 3.80
C ASP A 362 -15.86 -29.60 4.62
N THR A 363 -16.68 -29.11 5.54
CA THR A 363 -16.33 -28.06 6.50
C THR A 363 -16.35 -28.64 7.91
N ILE A 364 -15.55 -28.04 8.78
CA ILE A 364 -15.50 -28.34 10.21
C ILE A 364 -15.76 -27.02 10.93
N ALA A 365 -16.83 -26.96 11.72
CA ALA A 365 -17.37 -25.76 12.33
C ALA A 365 -17.63 -24.65 11.30
N GLY A 366 -18.03 -25.02 10.07
CA GLY A 366 -18.23 -24.09 8.96
C GLY A 366 -16.94 -23.61 8.28
N TYR A 367 -15.76 -24.06 8.73
CA TYR A 367 -14.47 -23.73 8.11
C TYR A 367 -13.94 -24.87 7.25
N LYS A 368 -13.51 -24.52 6.04
CA LYS A 368 -12.83 -25.46 5.13
C LYS A 368 -11.33 -25.47 5.42
N PRO A 369 -10.72 -26.63 5.75
CA PRO A 369 -9.27 -26.76 5.83
C PRO A 369 -8.61 -26.38 4.50
N ILE A 370 -7.43 -25.77 4.58
CA ILE A 370 -6.58 -25.48 3.41
C ILE A 370 -5.70 -26.67 3.02
N LEU A 371 -5.48 -27.63 3.93
CA LEU A 371 -4.89 -28.94 3.67
C LEU A 371 -5.62 -30.01 4.47
N VAL A 372 -5.88 -31.15 3.82
CA VAL A 372 -6.33 -32.39 4.44
C VAL A 372 -5.42 -33.52 3.99
N ALA A 373 -4.86 -34.26 4.93
CA ALA A 373 -4.14 -35.49 4.62
C ALA A 373 -4.53 -36.59 5.62
N GLU A 374 -4.61 -37.83 5.16
CA GLU A 374 -5.06 -38.96 5.97
C GLU A 374 -4.09 -40.13 5.85
N LEU A 375 -3.99 -40.90 6.93
CA LEU A 375 -3.26 -42.15 6.91
C LEU A 375 -4.09 -43.18 6.11
N THR A 376 -3.52 -43.69 5.02
CA THR A 376 -4.25 -44.58 4.09
C THR A 376 -3.89 -46.05 4.22
N GLU A 377 -2.82 -46.36 4.94
CA GLU A 377 -2.42 -47.73 5.23
C GLU A 377 -3.37 -48.34 6.28
N LYS A 378 -3.58 -49.67 6.21
CA LYS A 378 -4.40 -50.40 7.19
C LYS A 378 -3.65 -50.50 8.52
N THR A 379 -3.58 -49.40 9.23
CA THR A 379 -3.03 -49.31 10.58
C THR A 379 -4.17 -49.38 11.60
N PRO A 380 -3.91 -49.87 12.82
CA PRO A 380 -4.91 -49.88 13.89
C PRO A 380 -5.25 -48.48 14.42
N ILE A 381 -4.52 -47.43 14.00
CA ILE A 381 -4.68 -46.06 14.47
C ILE A 381 -5.03 -45.18 13.26
N HIS A 382 -6.29 -44.77 13.13
CA HIS A 382 -6.69 -43.80 12.11
C HIS A 382 -6.27 -42.40 12.52
N GLN A 383 -5.55 -41.75 11.60
CA GLN A 383 -4.99 -40.42 11.83
C GLN A 383 -5.26 -39.52 10.63
N ARG A 384 -5.44 -38.23 10.91
CA ARG A 384 -5.49 -37.19 9.88
C ARG A 384 -4.73 -35.93 10.27
N LEU A 385 -4.29 -35.21 9.27
CA LEU A 385 -3.68 -33.89 9.34
C LEU A 385 -4.62 -32.88 8.69
N LEU A 386 -4.91 -31.81 9.42
CA LEU A 386 -5.75 -30.70 8.99
C LEU A 386 -4.97 -29.39 9.18
N ILE A 387 -4.87 -28.58 8.13
CA ILE A 387 -4.36 -27.20 8.26
C ILE A 387 -5.51 -26.24 7.98
N PHE A 388 -5.72 -25.29 8.86
CA PHE A 388 -6.69 -24.20 8.71
C PHE A 388 -5.97 -22.87 8.47
N SER A 389 -6.60 -22.01 7.67
CA SER A 389 -6.17 -20.62 7.51
C SER A 389 -6.63 -19.80 8.70
N ARG A 390 -5.70 -19.12 9.39
CA ARG A 390 -6.03 -18.15 10.43
C ARG A 390 -6.79 -16.97 9.84
N THR A 391 -6.43 -16.52 8.64
CA THR A 391 -7.06 -15.38 7.98
C THR A 391 -8.55 -15.59 7.75
N LYS A 392 -8.99 -16.83 7.49
CA LYS A 392 -10.42 -17.17 7.30
C LYS A 392 -11.25 -17.27 8.57
N LEU A 393 -10.63 -17.30 9.75
CA LEU A 393 -11.37 -17.40 11.01
C LEU A 393 -11.96 -16.05 11.41
N LYS A 394 -13.19 -16.08 11.90
CA LYS A 394 -13.84 -14.91 12.50
C LYS A 394 -13.16 -14.55 13.83
N GLU A 395 -13.28 -13.28 14.23
CA GLU A 395 -12.87 -12.85 15.56
C GLU A 395 -13.96 -13.18 16.60
N PRO A 396 -13.61 -13.58 17.84
CA PRO A 396 -12.25 -13.87 18.32
C PRO A 396 -11.73 -15.23 17.83
N LYS A 397 -10.57 -15.26 17.15
CA LYS A 397 -10.07 -16.48 16.45
C LYS A 397 -9.90 -17.71 17.35
N ILE A 398 -9.60 -17.51 18.63
CA ILE A 398 -9.42 -18.61 19.59
C ILE A 398 -10.73 -19.35 19.85
N ASN A 399 -11.87 -18.64 19.87
CA ASN A 399 -13.18 -19.26 20.05
C ASN A 399 -13.52 -20.13 18.84
N GLU A 400 -13.22 -19.66 17.64
CA GLU A 400 -13.42 -20.43 16.40
C GLU A 400 -12.55 -21.69 16.38
N ILE A 401 -11.32 -21.62 16.88
CA ILE A 401 -10.45 -22.81 17.03
C ILE A 401 -11.02 -23.81 18.03
N LYS A 402 -11.51 -23.35 19.18
CA LYS A 402 -12.19 -24.22 20.16
C LYS A 402 -13.39 -24.91 19.51
N ASN A 403 -14.19 -24.20 18.72
CA ASN A 403 -15.34 -24.79 18.00
C ASN A 403 -14.92 -25.88 17.01
N ILE A 404 -13.86 -25.63 16.21
CA ILE A 404 -13.29 -26.63 15.29
C ILE A 404 -12.88 -27.89 16.07
N ILE A 405 -12.15 -27.72 17.18
CA ILE A 405 -11.67 -28.82 18.01
C ILE A 405 -12.84 -29.61 18.63
N MET A 406 -13.88 -28.92 19.14
CA MET A 406 -15.06 -29.58 19.69
C MET A 406 -15.80 -30.42 18.64
N GLU A 407 -15.98 -29.92 17.42
CA GLU A 407 -16.63 -30.69 16.34
C GLU A 407 -15.78 -31.89 15.90
N ILE A 408 -14.46 -31.74 15.86
CA ILE A 408 -13.55 -32.87 15.60
C ILE A 408 -13.73 -33.97 16.65
N LYS A 409 -13.83 -33.59 17.92
CA LYS A 409 -14.03 -34.53 19.03
C LYS A 409 -15.39 -35.22 18.99
N SER A 410 -16.45 -34.54 18.54
CA SER A 410 -17.80 -35.10 18.53
C SER A 410 -18.00 -36.18 17.46
N LYS A 411 -17.26 -36.09 16.34
CA LYS A 411 -17.36 -37.05 15.23
C LYS A 411 -16.72 -38.41 15.53
N GLN A 412 -15.64 -38.44 16.32
CA GLN A 412 -14.90 -39.67 16.69
C GLN A 412 -14.39 -40.53 15.51
N ASP A 413 -14.34 -39.98 14.29
CA ASP A 413 -13.92 -40.69 13.07
C ASP A 413 -12.42 -41.06 13.07
N PHE A 414 -11.60 -40.40 13.88
CA PHE A 414 -10.14 -40.57 13.94
C PHE A 414 -9.65 -40.63 15.38
N GLN A 415 -8.74 -41.56 15.69
CA GLN A 415 -8.09 -41.65 17.00
C GLN A 415 -7.13 -40.47 17.23
N TYR A 416 -6.44 -40.02 16.18
CA TYR A 416 -5.59 -38.82 16.24
C TYR A 416 -5.93 -37.82 15.13
N THR A 417 -6.05 -36.55 15.51
CA THR A 417 -6.14 -35.43 14.56
C THR A 417 -5.03 -34.41 14.84
N TRP A 418 -4.19 -34.18 13.84
CA TRP A 418 -3.10 -33.20 13.86
C TRP A 418 -3.60 -31.89 13.22
N ILE A 419 -3.63 -30.81 13.98
CA ILE A 419 -4.21 -29.52 13.56
C ILE A 419 -3.11 -28.47 13.50
N GLY A 420 -2.91 -27.89 12.31
CA GLY A 420 -2.11 -26.68 12.11
C GLY A 420 -3.00 -25.46 11.88
N LEU A 421 -2.79 -24.38 12.63
CA LEU A 421 -3.35 -23.08 12.29
C LEU A 421 -2.29 -22.25 11.57
N MET A 422 -2.46 -22.01 10.28
CA MET A 422 -1.52 -21.29 9.42
C MET A 422 -1.80 -19.79 9.45
N SER A 423 -0.78 -18.95 9.69
CA SER A 423 -0.93 -17.49 9.69
C SER A 423 0.08 -16.79 8.78
N GLY A 424 -0.42 -15.95 7.87
CA GLY A 424 0.39 -15.03 7.06
C GLY A 424 0.79 -13.74 7.79
N SER A 425 0.28 -13.54 9.01
CA SER A 425 0.48 -12.30 9.78
C SER A 425 0.82 -12.54 11.24
N GLY A 426 1.31 -13.73 11.58
CA GLY A 426 1.67 -14.11 12.96
C GLY A 426 0.48 -14.29 13.91
N PHE A 427 0.79 -14.36 15.21
CA PHE A 427 -0.16 -14.70 16.28
C PHE A 427 -0.09 -13.69 17.44
N SER A 428 -1.20 -13.55 18.18
CA SER A 428 -1.26 -12.81 19.44
C SER A 428 -0.65 -13.63 20.60
N TRP A 429 -0.34 -12.96 21.71
CA TRP A 429 0.08 -13.64 22.95
C TRP A 429 -0.97 -14.62 23.46
N GLU A 430 -2.24 -14.22 23.46
CA GLU A 430 -3.37 -15.07 23.86
C GLU A 430 -3.41 -16.39 23.07
N ALA A 431 -3.15 -16.35 21.76
CA ALA A 431 -3.14 -17.56 20.94
C ALA A 431 -1.95 -18.48 21.30
N ILE A 432 -0.77 -17.89 21.54
CA ILE A 432 0.42 -18.64 21.95
C ILE A 432 0.23 -19.24 23.35
N GLU A 433 -0.36 -18.53 24.29
CA GLU A 433 -0.67 -19.04 25.64
C GLU A 433 -1.71 -20.16 25.61
N TYR A 434 -2.76 -20.00 24.80
CA TYR A 434 -3.72 -21.07 24.56
C TYR A 434 -3.04 -22.31 23.97
N ASN A 435 -2.15 -22.14 22.99
CA ASN A 435 -1.38 -23.26 22.43
C ASN A 435 -0.47 -23.92 23.47
N LYS A 436 0.24 -23.15 24.30
CA LYS A 436 1.14 -23.67 25.36
C LYS A 436 0.42 -24.47 26.45
N SER A 437 -0.83 -24.14 26.72
CA SER A 437 -1.66 -24.85 27.72
C SER A 437 -2.52 -25.95 27.11
N PHE A 438 -2.53 -26.08 25.77
CA PHE A 438 -3.36 -27.05 25.07
C PHE A 438 -2.95 -28.49 25.41
N ASN A 439 -3.89 -29.26 25.92
CA ASN A 439 -3.70 -30.66 26.30
C ASN A 439 -4.99 -31.45 26.12
N GLU A 440 -5.24 -31.90 24.90
CA GLU A 440 -6.40 -32.71 24.54
C GLU A 440 -5.93 -34.06 23.99
N PRO A 441 -6.24 -35.19 24.67
CA PRO A 441 -5.86 -36.51 24.20
C PRO A 441 -6.37 -36.78 22.79
N GLY A 442 -5.49 -37.30 21.92
CA GLY A 442 -5.85 -37.58 20.52
C GLY A 442 -5.85 -36.35 19.60
N ILE A 443 -5.50 -35.16 20.08
CA ILE A 443 -5.41 -33.96 19.25
C ILE A 443 -4.07 -33.27 19.45
N GLY A 444 -3.30 -33.18 18.38
CA GLY A 444 -2.14 -32.29 18.33
C GLY A 444 -2.55 -30.94 17.75
N PHE A 445 -2.17 -29.85 18.39
CA PHE A 445 -2.47 -28.49 17.91
C PHE A 445 -1.20 -27.64 17.84
N GLY A 446 -0.98 -27.00 16.70
CA GLY A 446 0.17 -26.14 16.45
C GLY A 446 -0.19 -24.86 15.72
N LEU A 447 0.51 -23.78 16.04
CA LEU A 447 0.43 -22.51 15.33
C LEU A 447 1.63 -22.42 14.36
N VAL A 448 1.33 -22.25 13.07
CA VAL A 448 2.32 -22.24 12.00
C VAL A 448 2.40 -20.85 11.40
N ASP A 449 3.54 -20.20 11.53
CA ASP A 449 3.78 -18.86 10.99
C ASP A 449 4.35 -18.96 9.56
N ALA A 450 3.59 -18.54 8.56
CA ALA A 450 3.94 -18.75 7.15
C ALA A 450 5.10 -17.88 6.65
N VAL A 451 5.34 -16.74 7.31
CA VAL A 451 6.39 -15.79 6.92
C VAL A 451 7.71 -16.24 7.53
N THR A 452 7.73 -16.47 8.84
CA THR A 452 8.94 -16.80 9.62
C THR A 452 9.24 -18.29 9.64
N LYS A 453 8.28 -19.12 9.20
CA LYS A 453 8.29 -20.57 9.32
C LYS A 453 8.34 -21.09 10.76
N LYS A 454 8.08 -20.24 11.76
CA LYS A 454 8.10 -20.65 13.18
C LYS A 454 6.90 -21.55 13.50
N LEU A 455 7.16 -22.60 14.26
CA LEU A 455 6.14 -23.50 14.81
C LEU A 455 6.02 -23.34 16.33
N PHE A 456 4.82 -23.04 16.80
CA PHE A 456 4.46 -23.05 18.23
C PHE A 456 3.60 -24.27 18.54
N VAL A 457 4.07 -25.08 19.50
CA VAL A 457 3.40 -26.30 19.98
C VAL A 457 3.65 -26.47 21.47
N ASN A 458 2.73 -27.13 22.18
CA ASN A 458 2.95 -27.53 23.56
C ASN A 458 3.90 -28.73 23.65
N LYS A 459 5.20 -28.49 23.79
CA LYS A 459 6.21 -29.56 23.86
C LYS A 459 6.17 -30.35 25.17
N GLU A 460 5.30 -30.02 26.13
CA GLU A 460 5.16 -30.79 27.37
C GLU A 460 4.21 -32.00 27.23
N THR A 461 3.32 -31.98 26.23
CA THR A 461 2.37 -33.09 25.97
C THR A 461 2.90 -34.07 24.93
N SER A 462 2.38 -35.31 24.92
CA SER A 462 2.79 -36.32 23.94
C SER A 462 2.42 -35.88 22.53
N GLU A 463 1.20 -35.38 22.35
CA GLU A 463 0.65 -34.89 21.09
C GLU A 463 1.46 -33.70 20.55
N GLY A 464 1.84 -32.74 21.41
CA GLY A 464 2.63 -31.60 20.96
C GLY A 464 4.07 -31.97 20.60
N LYS A 465 4.72 -32.90 21.33
CA LYS A 465 6.04 -33.44 20.94
C LYS A 465 6.00 -34.12 19.57
N LYS A 466 4.96 -34.92 19.32
CA LYS A 466 4.76 -35.63 18.05
C LYS A 466 4.47 -34.66 16.91
N LEU A 467 3.57 -33.69 17.12
CA LEU A 467 3.30 -32.66 16.12
C LEU A 467 4.56 -31.85 15.78
N ASN A 468 5.37 -31.51 16.79
CA ASN A 468 6.67 -30.89 16.59
C ASN A 468 7.53 -31.74 15.65
N GLN A 469 7.68 -33.03 15.95
CA GLN A 469 8.47 -33.96 15.15
C GLN A 469 7.99 -34.04 13.70
N MET A 470 6.68 -34.11 13.48
CA MET A 470 6.09 -34.19 12.15
C MET A 470 6.37 -32.96 11.29
N PHE A 471 6.39 -31.77 11.88
CA PHE A 471 6.48 -30.51 11.15
C PHE A 471 7.89 -29.92 11.09
N LEU A 472 8.87 -30.56 11.74
CA LEU A 472 10.27 -30.12 11.81
C LEU A 472 10.92 -29.95 10.44
N SER A 473 10.51 -30.72 9.43
CA SER A 473 11.08 -30.62 8.08
C SER A 473 10.71 -29.31 7.38
N GLU A 474 9.51 -28.78 7.67
CA GLU A 474 8.97 -27.59 6.99
C GLU A 474 9.11 -26.31 7.81
N CYS A 475 9.19 -26.45 9.15
CA CYS A 475 9.19 -25.34 10.09
C CYS A 475 10.50 -25.24 10.88
N ILE A 476 10.87 -24.01 11.22
CA ILE A 476 11.90 -23.73 12.21
C ILE A 476 11.23 -23.80 13.58
N THR A 477 11.72 -24.66 14.47
CA THR A 477 11.17 -24.73 15.83
C THR A 477 11.65 -23.56 16.67
N SER A 478 10.70 -22.77 17.18
CA SER A 478 10.94 -21.76 18.22
C SER A 478 11.02 -22.36 19.62
#